data_AF-A0A318RGA0-F1
#
_entry.id   AF-A0A318RGA0-F1
#
_cell.length_a   1.000
_cell.length_b   1.000
_cell.length_c   1.000
_cell.angle_alpha   90.00
_cell.angle_beta   90.00
_cell.angle_gamma   90.00
#
_symmetry.space_group_name_H-M   'P 1'
#
loop_
_entity.id
_entity.type
_entity.pdbx_description
1 polymer ?
#
loop_
_entity_poly.entity_id
_entity_poly.type
_entity_poly.pdbx_seq_one_letter_code
_entity_poly.pdbx_strand_id
1 'polypeptide(L)'
;MTDLPLPGSPARRFADDMTAAGAAVRAEPGRLLFDVLAVGGALAGQCVATGVSLAEVQTWPQAPPHWVHLPETVVFETTNSDTTDCPPGWRRHSREFTFTDTSIPPAKAWLSHVRGLLSLAIAPAA
;
A
#
# COMPACT_ATOMS: atom_id res chain seq x y z
N MET A 1 -13.95 10.53 -3.98
CA MET A 1 -12.60 10.77 -4.54
C MET A 1 -12.26 12.22 -4.28
N THR A 2 -11.10 12.46 -3.69
CA THR A 2 -10.54 13.80 -3.49
C THR A 2 -9.53 14.08 -4.58
N ASP A 3 -9.21 15.35 -4.83
CA ASP A 3 -8.07 15.72 -5.66
C ASP A 3 -6.77 15.10 -5.11
N LEU A 4 -5.86 14.78 -6.03
CA LEU A 4 -4.52 14.33 -5.67
C LEU A 4 -3.83 15.38 -4.78
N PRO A 5 -2.85 14.96 -3.95
CA PRO A 5 -2.11 15.89 -3.10
C PRO A 5 -1.47 17.04 -3.89
N LEU A 6 -1.20 18.13 -3.18
CA LEU A 6 -0.61 19.35 -3.76
C LEU A 6 0.66 19.04 -4.56
N PRO A 7 0.82 19.60 -5.78
CA PRO A 7 2.06 19.50 -6.55
C PRO A 7 3.30 19.84 -5.73
N GLY A 8 4.36 19.05 -5.90
CA GLY A 8 5.62 19.22 -5.17
C GLY A 8 5.64 18.67 -3.73
N SER A 9 4.51 18.24 -3.17
CA SER A 9 4.49 17.57 -1.86
C SER A 9 5.05 16.13 -1.94
N PRO A 10 5.59 15.58 -0.84
CA PRO A 10 6.03 14.17 -0.79
C PRO A 10 4.89 13.20 -1.12
N ALA A 11 3.68 13.47 -0.65
CA ALA A 11 2.50 12.67 -0.99
C ALA A 11 2.17 12.70 -2.48
N ARG A 12 2.34 13.84 -3.15
CA ARG A 12 2.18 13.92 -4.61
C ARG A 12 3.29 13.18 -5.34
N ARG A 13 4.54 13.32 -4.89
CA ARG A 13 5.69 12.54 -5.40
C ARG A 13 5.41 11.04 -5.32
N PHE A 14 4.91 10.55 -4.18
CA PHE A 14 4.50 9.15 -4.03
C PHE A 14 3.47 8.74 -5.09
N ALA A 15 2.41 9.55 -5.25
CA ALA A 15 1.36 9.28 -6.23
C ALA A 15 1.90 9.22 -7.67
N ASP A 16 2.77 10.15 -8.04
CA ASP A 16 3.38 10.22 -9.36
C ASP A 16 4.34 9.04 -9.60
N ASP A 17 5.21 8.70 -8.63
CA ASP A 17 6.16 7.59 -8.72
C ASP A 17 5.43 6.23 -8.82
N MET A 18 4.36 6.03 -8.05
CA MET A 18 3.53 4.82 -8.11
C MET A 18 2.81 4.70 -9.44
N THR A 19 2.25 5.80 -9.96
CA THR A 19 1.61 5.84 -11.26
C THR A 19 2.61 5.52 -12.37
N ALA A 20 3.83 6.07 -12.32
CA ALA A 20 4.91 5.75 -13.25
C ALA A 20 5.38 4.28 -13.15
N ALA A 21 5.22 3.65 -11.97
CA ALA A 21 5.47 2.23 -11.77
C ALA A 21 4.30 1.31 -12.18
N GLY A 22 3.21 1.88 -12.73
CA GLY A 22 2.05 1.15 -13.24
C GLY A 22 0.93 0.95 -12.21
N ALA A 23 0.98 1.61 -11.05
CA ALA A 23 -0.06 1.59 -10.03
C ALA A 23 -0.66 2.99 -9.89
N ALA A 24 -1.71 3.27 -10.67
CA ALA A 24 -2.38 4.57 -10.64
C ALA A 24 -2.93 4.86 -9.23
N VAL A 25 -2.62 6.04 -8.70
CA VAL A 25 -3.03 6.44 -7.35
C VAL A 25 -4.28 7.31 -7.40
N ARG A 26 -5.20 7.05 -6.48
CA ARG A 26 -6.37 7.88 -6.18
C ARG A 26 -6.28 8.40 -4.75
N ALA A 27 -6.65 9.66 -4.54
CA ALA A 27 -6.69 10.24 -3.20
C ALA A 27 -8.07 10.07 -2.55
N GLU A 28 -8.05 9.73 -1.27
CA GLU A 28 -9.20 9.75 -0.39
C GLU A 28 -8.85 10.55 0.88
N PRO A 29 -9.85 11.00 1.66
CA PRO A 29 -9.57 11.66 2.94
C PRO A 29 -8.62 10.82 3.80
N GLY A 30 -7.47 11.41 4.14
CA GLY A 30 -6.46 10.79 5.01
C GLY A 30 -5.56 9.72 4.37
N ARG A 31 -5.80 9.27 3.13
CA ARG A 31 -5.01 8.18 2.52
C ARG A 31 -4.87 8.25 1.00
N LEU A 32 -3.87 7.56 0.49
CA LEU A 32 -3.68 7.29 -0.93
C LEU A 32 -4.00 5.83 -1.21
N LEU A 33 -4.78 5.56 -2.26
CA LEU A 33 -5.17 4.23 -2.68
C LEU A 33 -4.61 3.90 -4.06
N PHE A 34 -4.28 2.63 -4.29
CA PHE A 34 -3.85 2.06 -5.56
C PHE A 34 -4.16 0.57 -5.58
N ASP A 35 -4.27 -0.02 -6.77
CA ASP A 35 -4.55 -1.45 -6.90
C ASP A 35 -3.25 -2.24 -7.12
N VAL A 36 -3.13 -3.37 -6.43
CA VAL A 36 -2.00 -4.29 -6.58
C VAL A 36 -2.52 -5.65 -7.01
N LEU A 37 -2.05 -6.15 -8.15
CA LEU A 37 -2.29 -7.52 -8.57
C LEU A 37 -1.55 -8.48 -7.64
N ALA A 38 -2.29 -9.30 -6.89
CA ALA A 38 -1.73 -10.37 -6.10
C ALA A 38 -1.21 -11.49 -7.02
N VAL A 39 0.05 -11.86 -6.84
CA VAL A 39 0.75 -12.83 -7.70
C VAL A 39 0.87 -14.22 -7.06
N GLY A 40 0.41 -14.38 -5.82
CA GLY A 40 0.46 -15.62 -5.06
C GLY A 40 -0.48 -15.58 -3.86
N GLY A 41 -0.51 -16.65 -3.07
CA GLY A 41 -1.40 -16.78 -1.90
C GLY A 41 -2.87 -16.98 -2.28
N ALA A 42 -3.77 -16.84 -1.29
CA ALA A 42 -5.20 -17.06 -1.48
C ALA A 42 -5.88 -16.07 -2.44
N LEU A 43 -5.24 -14.93 -2.71
CA LEU A 43 -5.75 -13.87 -3.57
C LEU A 43 -5.10 -13.86 -4.96
N ALA A 44 -4.31 -14.89 -5.32
CA ALA A 44 -3.59 -14.93 -6.59
C ALA A 44 -4.50 -14.64 -7.81
N GLY A 45 -4.07 -13.73 -8.68
CA GLY A 45 -4.81 -13.28 -9.86
C GLY A 45 -5.84 -12.17 -9.59
N GLN A 46 -6.03 -11.75 -8.35
CA GLN A 46 -6.98 -10.68 -7.99
C GLN A 46 -6.26 -9.33 -7.83
N CYS A 47 -6.91 -8.26 -8.30
CA CYS A 47 -6.49 -6.90 -7.98
C CYS A 47 -7.01 -6.54 -6.59
N VAL A 48 -6.09 -6.27 -5.65
CA VAL A 48 -6.41 -5.91 -4.28
C VAL A 48 -6.25 -4.41 -4.12
N ALA A 49 -7.34 -3.74 -3.76
CA ALA A 49 -7.30 -2.33 -3.39
C ALA A 49 -6.40 -2.15 -2.16
N THR A 50 -5.37 -1.34 -2.30
CA THR A 50 -4.34 -1.13 -1.29
C THR A 50 -4.26 0.36 -0.96
N GLY A 51 -3.97 0.69 0.29
CA GLY A 51 -3.77 2.08 0.71
C GLY A 51 -2.58 2.29 1.62
N VAL A 52 -2.21 3.56 1.77
CA VAL A 52 -1.23 4.03 2.75
C VAL A 52 -1.71 5.35 3.33
N SER A 53 -1.40 5.62 4.60
CA SER A 53 -1.75 6.88 5.25
C SER A 53 -1.03 8.06 4.60
N LEU A 54 -1.72 9.19 4.45
CA LEU A 54 -1.10 10.45 4.00
C LEU A 54 0.00 10.91 4.95
N ALA A 55 -0.10 10.59 6.24
CA ALA A 55 0.91 10.97 7.23
C ALA A 55 2.23 10.20 7.03
N GLU A 56 2.17 8.95 6.58
CA GLU A 56 3.36 8.10 6.40
C GLU A 56 4.14 8.42 5.13
N VAL A 57 3.46 8.86 4.07
CA VAL A 57 4.12 9.21 2.79
C VAL A 57 4.85 10.56 2.84
N GLN A 58 4.85 11.27 3.97
CA GLN A 58 5.52 12.57 4.10
C GLN A 58 7.05 12.49 4.01
N THR A 59 7.62 11.30 4.22
CA THR A 59 9.08 11.05 4.11
C THR A 59 9.47 10.38 2.79
N TRP A 60 8.54 10.25 1.84
CA TRP A 60 8.82 9.64 0.55
C TRP A 60 9.71 10.55 -0.34
N PRO A 61 10.73 10.01 -1.03
CA PRO A 61 11.12 8.58 -1.16
C PRO A 61 12.18 8.10 -0.17
N GLN A 62 12.58 8.90 0.82
CA GLN A 62 13.64 8.57 1.78
C GLN A 62 13.25 7.40 2.69
N ALA A 63 11.97 7.29 3.04
CA ALA A 63 11.41 6.15 3.74
C ALA A 63 10.09 5.70 3.09
N PRO A 64 9.84 4.39 2.96
CA PRO A 64 8.54 3.86 2.60
C PRO A 64 7.53 4.01 3.76
N PRO A 65 6.23 3.96 3.47
CA PRO A 65 5.21 3.75 4.49
C PRO A 65 5.43 2.44 5.25
N HIS A 66 5.14 2.42 6.55
CA HIS A 66 5.27 1.23 7.40
C HIS A 66 3.95 0.44 7.46
N TRP A 67 2.81 1.12 7.39
CA TRP A 67 1.50 0.48 7.40
C TRP A 67 0.86 0.40 6.02
N VAL A 68 0.34 -0.78 5.70
CA VAL A 68 -0.41 -1.04 4.46
C VAL A 68 -1.89 -1.22 4.81
N HIS A 69 -2.74 -0.36 4.27
CA HIS A 69 -4.19 -0.41 4.45
C HIS A 69 -4.76 -1.40 3.44
N LEU A 70 -5.57 -2.34 3.91
CA LEU A 70 -6.22 -3.37 3.11
C LEU A 70 -7.69 -3.50 3.53
N PRO A 71 -8.59 -3.97 2.65
CA PRO A 71 -9.93 -4.35 3.04
C PRO A 71 -9.89 -5.40 4.14
N GLU A 72 -10.83 -5.36 5.08
CA GLU A 72 -10.92 -6.35 6.18
C GLU A 72 -11.09 -7.80 5.69
N THR A 73 -11.51 -7.99 4.44
CA THR A 73 -11.59 -9.31 3.79
C THR A 73 -10.21 -9.89 3.45
N VAL A 74 -9.15 -9.08 3.49
CA VAL A 74 -7.76 -9.55 3.29
C VAL A 74 -7.19 -9.94 4.65
N VAL A 75 -7.14 -11.25 4.89
CA VAL A 75 -6.76 -11.82 6.18
C VAL A 75 -5.37 -12.46 6.09
N PHE A 76 -4.61 -12.38 7.18
CA PHE A 76 -3.31 -13.02 7.36
C PHE A 76 -3.32 -13.86 8.65
N GLU A 77 -2.58 -14.96 8.69
CA GLU A 77 -2.47 -15.78 9.91
C GLU A 77 -1.85 -14.98 11.07
N THR A 78 -0.78 -14.24 10.79
CA THR A 78 -0.07 -13.45 11.80
C THR A 78 0.35 -12.08 11.24
N THR A 79 -0.11 -11.03 11.92
CA THR A 79 0.25 -9.65 11.61
C THR A 79 -0.15 -8.74 12.76
N ASN A 80 0.71 -7.78 13.09
CA ASN A 80 0.25 -6.60 13.82
C ASN A 80 -0.72 -5.83 12.93
N SER A 81 -1.90 -5.51 13.46
CA SER A 81 -2.92 -4.78 12.72
C SER A 81 -3.82 -3.96 13.64
N ASP A 82 -4.30 -2.84 13.13
CA ASP A 82 -5.25 -1.96 13.80
C ASP A 82 -6.12 -1.24 12.74
N THR A 83 -6.98 -0.31 13.18
CA THR A 83 -7.89 0.47 12.32
C THR A 83 -7.58 1.97 12.32
N THR A 84 -6.43 2.39 12.83
CA THR A 84 -6.04 3.81 12.84
C THR A 84 -5.85 4.31 11.41
N ASP A 85 -6.32 5.53 11.13
CA ASP A 85 -6.31 6.17 9.81
C ASP A 85 -7.02 5.36 8.69
N CYS A 86 -7.80 4.34 9.07
CA CYS A 86 -8.60 3.53 8.16
C CYS A 86 -10.08 3.93 8.23
N PRO A 87 -10.79 4.03 7.10
CA PRO A 87 -12.25 4.10 7.14
C PRO A 87 -12.85 2.75 7.57
N PRO A 88 -14.16 2.68 7.87
CA PRO A 88 -14.85 1.41 8.11
C PRO A 88 -14.65 0.40 6.96
N GLY A 89 -14.47 -0.87 7.30
CA GLY A 89 -14.22 -1.96 6.34
C GLY A 89 -12.75 -2.09 5.90
N TRP A 90 -11.85 -1.31 6.51
CA TRP A 90 -10.41 -1.35 6.25
C TRP A 90 -9.62 -1.58 7.53
N ARG A 91 -8.48 -2.24 7.37
CA ARG A 91 -7.51 -2.52 8.42
C ARG A 91 -6.13 -2.22 7.88
N ARG A 92 -5.24 -1.72 8.72
CA ARG A 92 -3.84 -1.56 8.36
C ARG A 92 -2.97 -2.63 9.00
N HIS A 93 -1.95 -3.05 8.26
CA HIS A 93 -1.05 -4.12 8.64
C HIS A 93 0.38 -3.59 8.67
N SER A 94 1.07 -3.79 9.79
CA SER A 94 2.45 -3.31 9.97
C SER A 94 3.38 -4.21 9.19
N ARG A 95 4.12 -3.62 8.26
CA ARG A 95 5.15 -4.32 7.49
C ARG A 95 6.35 -3.41 7.34
N GLU A 96 7.32 -3.69 8.21
CA GLU A 96 8.61 -3.04 8.12
C GLU A 96 9.26 -3.39 6.78
N PHE A 97 9.79 -2.36 6.13
CA PHE A 97 10.39 -2.50 4.84
C PHE A 97 11.41 -1.37 4.63
N THR A 98 12.62 -1.74 4.24
CA THR A 98 13.69 -0.78 3.96
C THR A 98 14.16 -1.03 2.53
N PHE A 99 14.22 0.03 1.72
CA PHE A 99 14.89 -0.04 0.42
C PHE A 99 16.40 -0.02 0.65
N THR A 100 17.06 -1.18 0.57
CA THR A 100 18.53 -1.26 0.64
C THR A 100 19.19 -1.26 -0.75
N ASP A 101 18.42 -1.62 -1.79
CA ASP A 101 18.87 -1.61 -3.18
C ASP A 101 18.39 -0.34 -3.90
N THR A 102 19.34 0.54 -4.23
CA THR A 102 19.09 1.80 -4.95
C THR A 102 19.16 1.65 -6.47
N SER A 103 19.42 0.45 -6.99
CA SER A 103 19.41 0.17 -8.44
C SER A 103 18.00 0.07 -9.01
N ILE A 104 16.99 -0.07 -8.15
CA ILE A 104 15.57 -0.17 -8.52
C ILE A 104 14.83 1.09 -8.05
N PRO A 105 13.94 1.68 -8.87
CA PRO A 105 13.10 2.79 -8.44
C PRO A 105 12.29 2.44 -7.17
N PRO A 106 12.26 3.31 -6.14
CA PRO A 106 11.58 3.02 -4.86
C PRO A 106 10.14 2.53 -5.03
N ALA A 107 9.34 3.13 -5.92
CA ALA A 107 7.96 2.68 -6.16
C ALA A 107 7.86 1.25 -6.68
N LYS A 108 8.81 0.79 -7.52
CA LYS A 108 8.82 -0.60 -8.00
C LYS A 108 9.16 -1.57 -6.88
N ALA A 109 10.16 -1.23 -6.07
CA ALA A 109 10.52 -2.04 -4.92
C ALA A 109 9.37 -2.07 -3.89
N TRP A 110 8.64 -0.97 -3.72
CA TRP A 110 7.49 -0.88 -2.81
C TRP A 110 6.36 -1.80 -3.28
N LEU A 111 6.01 -1.72 -4.56
CA LEU A 111 5.00 -2.59 -5.15
C LEU A 111 5.37 -4.07 -5.05
N SER A 112 6.64 -4.42 -5.23
CA SER A 112 7.12 -5.78 -5.01
C SER A 112 6.99 -6.20 -3.55
N HIS A 113 7.28 -5.31 -2.59
CA HIS A 113 7.06 -5.57 -1.17
C HIS A 113 5.58 -5.82 -0.85
N VAL A 114 4.68 -4.96 -1.33
CA VAL A 114 3.23 -5.11 -1.13
C VAL A 114 2.71 -6.40 -1.78
N ARG A 115 3.20 -6.78 -2.98
CA ARG A 115 2.88 -8.08 -3.57
C ARG A 115 3.35 -9.25 -2.71
N GLY A 116 4.55 -9.14 -2.12
CA GLY A 116 5.07 -10.11 -1.16
C GLY A 116 4.15 -10.25 0.06
N LEU A 117 3.68 -9.13 0.62
CA LEU A 117 2.67 -9.12 1.69
C LEU A 117 1.40 -9.87 1.25
N LEU A 118 0.80 -9.50 0.12
CA LEU A 118 -0.45 -10.10 -0.36
C LEU A 118 -0.33 -11.60 -0.63
N SER A 119 0.87 -12.10 -0.95
CA SER A 119 1.11 -13.54 -1.12
C SER A 119 0.97 -14.35 0.16
N LEU A 120 1.00 -13.69 1.33
CA LEU A 120 0.78 -14.30 2.65
C LEU A 120 -0.70 -14.32 3.05
N ALA A 121 -1.60 -13.75 2.24
CA ALA A 121 -3.02 -13.73 2.55
C ALA A 121 -3.61 -15.14 2.52
N ILE A 122 -4.50 -15.43 3.47
CA ILE A 122 -5.21 -16.70 3.61
C ILE A 122 -6.65 -16.58 3.13
N ALA A 123 -7.25 -17.72 2.79
CA ALA A 123 -8.67 -17.77 2.51
C ALA A 123 -9.46 -17.47 3.81
N PRO A 124 -10.57 -16.71 3.73
CA PRO A 124 -11.45 -16.55 4.88
C PRO A 124 -11.97 -17.92 5.33
N ALA A 125 -12.11 -18.10 6.65
CA ALA A 125 -12.74 -19.29 7.19
C ALA A 125 -14.17 -19.42 6.66
N ALA A 126 -14.53 -20.64 6.23
CA ALA A 126 -15.85 -20.97 5.68
C ALA A 126 -16.96 -20.95 6.74
#